data_AF-A0A5N1IPQ5-F1
#
_entry.id   AF-A0A5N1IPQ5-F1
#
_cell.length_a   1.000
_cell.length_b   1.000
_cell.length_c   1.000
_cell.angle_alpha   90.00
_cell.angle_beta   90.00
_cell.angle_gamma   90.00
#
_symmetry.space_group_name_H-M   'P 1'
#
loop_
_entity.id
_entity.type
_entity.pdbx_description
1 polymer ?
#
loop_
_entity_poly.entity_id
_entity_poly.type
_entity_poly.pdbx_seq_one_letter_code
_entity_poly.pdbx_strand_id
1 'polypeptide(L)'
;MTTHYTDENNFNGNPASTLSPLKSLKNFKVAKDNLDVRGWEVLGADGRRLGVVDDLIVDEALMKVRYLDVDIDNSLIHNNPDHHLLVPIGSARLQADGDKVYVNHLDQMTLPRYPLYGGGAVAPEYERLLRETMINPDRTPVAAEQSKTPIQSEFYNHEYFDEQKFYNRPGSGVTNPNPVHHDLDTIERLIRMRENGSLTEEEFQILKRRAIGM
;
A
#
# COMPACT_ATOMS: atom_id res chain seq x y z
N MET A 1 21.87 -34.29 27.26
CA MET A 1 20.42 -34.22 26.96
C MET A 1 20.23 -33.02 26.06
N THR A 2 20.14 -33.25 24.76
CA THR A 2 20.11 -32.19 23.74
C THR A 2 18.82 -32.37 22.97
N THR A 3 17.80 -31.59 23.32
CA THR A 3 16.50 -31.65 22.64
C THR A 3 16.67 -31.05 21.24
N HIS A 4 16.64 -31.91 20.24
CA HIS A 4 16.42 -31.52 18.85
C HIS A 4 14.94 -31.16 18.71
N TYR A 5 14.65 -29.90 18.40
CA TYR A 5 13.35 -29.50 17.85
C TYR A 5 13.54 -29.31 16.35
N THR A 6 13.29 -30.37 15.59
CA THR A 6 12.94 -30.29 14.17
C THR A 6 11.44 -30.10 14.09
N ASP A 7 11.00 -28.89 13.78
CA ASP A 7 9.66 -28.68 13.23
C ASP A 7 9.82 -28.14 11.81
N GLU A 8 9.96 -29.06 10.86
CA GLU A 8 10.11 -28.79 9.42
C GLU A 8 8.74 -28.67 8.72
N ASN A 9 7.68 -28.27 9.43
CA ASN A 9 6.37 -28.14 8.83
C ASN A 9 5.85 -26.70 8.92
N ASN A 10 5.85 -26.06 7.73
CA ASN A 10 4.97 -24.96 7.32
C ASN A 10 5.57 -23.55 7.15
N PHE A 11 6.74 -23.43 6.49
CA PHE A 11 7.19 -22.16 5.88
C PHE A 11 6.58 -21.93 4.48
N ASN A 12 5.28 -22.22 4.31
CA ASN A 12 4.51 -21.83 3.12
C ASN A 12 3.79 -20.48 3.29
N GLY A 13 4.00 -19.77 4.40
CA GLY A 13 3.45 -18.44 4.60
C GLY A 13 4.40 -17.37 4.06
N ASN A 14 3.97 -16.63 3.04
CA ASN A 14 4.46 -15.25 2.91
C ASN A 14 4.23 -14.57 4.27
N PRO A 15 5.21 -13.90 4.91
CA PRO A 15 4.95 -13.20 6.17
C PRO A 15 3.71 -12.33 5.98
N ALA A 16 2.76 -12.43 6.92
CA ALA A 16 1.58 -11.58 6.90
C ALA A 16 2.06 -10.13 6.77
N SER A 17 1.52 -9.40 5.79
CA SER A 17 1.93 -8.02 5.56
C SER A 17 1.58 -7.19 6.79
N THR A 18 2.60 -6.60 7.43
CA THR A 18 2.40 -5.60 8.48
C THR A 18 2.34 -4.24 7.81
N LEU A 19 1.16 -3.62 7.86
CA LEU A 19 0.91 -2.30 7.30
C LEU A 19 0.94 -1.23 8.39
N SER A 20 1.87 -0.29 8.24
CA SER A 20 2.09 0.78 9.20
C SER A 20 2.16 2.15 8.52
N PRO A 21 1.66 3.22 9.17
CA PRO A 21 1.82 4.59 8.68
C PRO A 21 3.29 4.95 8.68
N LEU A 22 3.77 5.57 7.61
CA LEU A 22 5.18 5.94 7.45
C LEU A 22 5.64 6.85 8.59
N LYS A 23 4.80 7.75 9.11
CA LYS A 23 5.13 8.61 10.26
C LYS A 23 5.46 7.84 11.55
N SER A 24 4.98 6.60 11.67
CA SER A 24 5.26 5.71 12.81
C SER A 24 6.61 4.98 12.69
N LEU A 25 7.17 4.91 11.48
CA LEU A 25 8.35 4.14 11.14
C LEU A 25 9.63 5.00 11.17
N LYS A 26 10.32 5.01 12.31
CA LYS A 26 11.51 5.87 12.54
C LYS A 26 12.65 5.72 11.52
N ASN A 27 12.78 4.55 10.91
CA ASN A 27 13.88 4.22 10.00
C ASN A 27 13.45 4.20 8.52
N PHE A 28 12.21 4.58 8.23
CA PHE A 28 11.68 4.57 6.87
C PHE A 28 11.55 6.00 6.36
N LYS A 29 11.74 6.16 5.06
CA LYS A 29 11.56 7.43 4.34
C LYS A 29 11.23 7.13 2.90
N VAL A 30 10.57 8.07 2.24
CA VAL A 30 10.41 8.05 0.78
C VAL A 30 11.81 8.05 0.14
N ALA A 31 12.03 7.20 -0.86
CA ALA A 31 13.27 7.17 -1.63
C ALA A 31 13.51 8.53 -2.30
N LYS A 32 14.76 8.95 -2.44
CA LYS A 32 15.11 10.30 -2.94
C LYS A 32 14.63 10.56 -4.37
N ASP A 33 14.51 9.48 -5.12
CA ASP A 33 14.15 9.34 -6.51
C ASP A 33 12.62 9.23 -6.70
N ASN A 34 11.87 9.08 -5.61
CA ASN A 34 10.41 9.07 -5.60
C ASN A 34 9.86 10.41 -5.07
N LEU A 35 8.72 10.84 -5.62
CA LEU A 35 8.02 12.02 -5.13
C LEU A 35 7.35 11.72 -3.79
N ASP A 36 7.63 12.55 -2.79
CA ASP A 36 6.90 12.53 -1.53
C ASP A 36 5.61 13.34 -1.72
N VAL A 37 4.50 12.62 -1.86
CA VAL A 37 3.18 13.20 -2.18
C VAL A 37 2.40 13.64 -0.94
N ARG A 38 2.99 13.54 0.26
CA ARG A 38 2.35 14.04 1.49
C ARG A 38 2.15 15.55 1.40
N GLY A 39 0.97 16.01 1.81
CA GLY A 39 0.49 17.39 1.67
C GLY A 39 -0.13 17.72 0.30
N TRP A 40 -0.14 16.79 -0.66
CA TRP A 40 -0.72 17.04 -1.98
C TRP A 40 -2.25 17.03 -1.96
N GLU A 41 -2.85 17.80 -2.86
CA GLU A 41 -4.31 17.87 -3.02
C GLU A 41 -4.85 16.57 -3.63
N VAL A 42 -5.91 16.01 -3.05
CA VAL A 42 -6.60 14.85 -3.62
C VAL A 42 -7.88 15.30 -4.33
N LEU A 43 -7.97 14.98 -5.62
CA LEU A 43 -9.10 15.26 -6.49
C LEU A 43 -9.85 13.98 -6.84
N GLY A 44 -11.18 14.01 -6.70
CA GLY A 44 -12.08 12.93 -7.08
C GLY A 44 -12.31 12.81 -8.59
N ALA A 45 -13.08 11.81 -8.98
CA ALA A 45 -13.47 11.52 -10.36
C ALA A 45 -14.32 12.63 -11.00
N ASP A 46 -15.01 13.41 -10.18
CA ASP A 46 -15.75 14.62 -10.57
C ASP A 46 -14.85 15.86 -10.71
N GLY A 47 -13.53 15.71 -10.51
CA GLY A 47 -12.55 16.78 -10.53
C GLY A 47 -12.59 17.70 -9.31
N ARG A 48 -13.41 17.38 -8.29
CA ARG A 48 -13.53 18.18 -7.08
C ARG A 48 -12.54 17.71 -6.03
N ARG A 49 -12.15 18.65 -5.16
CA ARG A 49 -11.32 18.36 -4.02
C ARG A 49 -12.05 17.47 -3.02
N LEU A 50 -11.32 16.46 -2.55
CA LEU A 50 -11.73 15.54 -1.47
C LEU A 50 -10.96 15.81 -0.18
N GLY A 51 -9.68 16.24 -0.27
CA GLY A 51 -8.84 16.40 0.90
C GLY A 51 -7.35 16.56 0.56
N VAL A 52 -6.48 16.08 1.45
CA VAL A 52 -5.02 16.04 1.27
C VAL A 52 -4.46 14.66 1.62
N VAL A 53 -3.32 14.31 1.05
CA VAL A 53 -2.54 13.16 1.53
C VAL A 53 -1.88 13.53 2.87
N ASP A 54 -2.26 12.90 3.97
CA ASP A 54 -1.62 13.08 5.29
C ASP A 54 -0.36 12.21 5.43
N ASP A 55 -0.46 10.94 5.05
CA ASP A 55 0.63 9.97 5.20
C ASP A 55 0.61 8.87 4.13
N LEU A 56 1.59 7.98 4.20
CA LEU A 56 1.70 6.79 3.36
C LEU A 56 1.62 5.53 4.22
N ILE A 57 0.85 4.53 3.79
CA ILE A 57 0.80 3.23 4.47
C ILE A 57 1.80 2.29 3.80
N VAL A 58 2.73 1.77 4.60
CA VAL A 58 3.87 0.98 4.16
C VAL A 58 3.70 -0.47 4.58
N ASP A 59 3.88 -1.37 3.63
CA ASP A 59 4.18 -2.78 3.88
C ASP A 59 5.63 -2.88 4.35
N GLU A 60 5.83 -3.15 5.63
CA GLU A 60 7.16 -3.15 6.24
C GLU A 60 8.07 -4.24 5.68
N ALA A 61 7.51 -5.43 5.40
CA ALA A 61 8.27 -6.56 4.90
C ALA A 61 8.78 -6.27 3.47
N LEU A 62 7.91 -5.73 2.62
CA LEU A 62 8.25 -5.42 1.24
C LEU A 62 8.86 -4.03 1.05
N MET A 63 8.80 -3.16 2.07
CA MET A 63 9.15 -1.73 2.01
C MET A 63 8.42 -0.98 0.88
N LYS A 64 7.17 -1.35 0.63
CA LYS A 64 6.35 -0.76 -0.43
C LYS A 64 5.22 0.08 0.14
N VAL A 65 4.91 1.19 -0.51
CA VAL A 65 3.68 1.93 -0.22
C VAL A 65 2.51 1.16 -0.81
N ARG A 66 1.51 0.86 0.01
CA ARG A 66 0.27 0.18 -0.42
C ARG A 66 -0.89 1.15 -0.56
N TYR A 67 -0.96 2.14 0.34
CA TYR A 67 -2.04 3.11 0.37
C TYR A 67 -1.52 4.52 0.61
N LEU A 68 -2.26 5.48 0.08
CA LEU A 68 -2.23 6.87 0.54
C LEU A 68 -3.22 6.99 1.70
N ASP A 69 -2.78 7.58 2.81
CA ASP A 69 -3.66 8.00 3.89
C ASP A 69 -4.15 9.41 3.59
N VAL A 70 -5.44 9.57 3.28
CA VAL A 70 -6.04 10.83 2.85
C VAL A 70 -6.88 11.41 3.98
N ASP A 71 -6.51 12.59 4.46
CA ASP A 71 -7.33 13.42 5.36
C ASP A 71 -8.40 14.13 4.52
N ILE A 72 -9.65 13.78 4.77
CA ILE A 72 -10.82 14.21 4.02
C ILE A 72 -11.38 15.51 4.59
N ASP A 73 -11.75 16.43 3.70
CA ASP A 73 -12.33 17.71 4.08
C ASP A 73 -13.58 17.55 4.97
N ASN A 74 -13.61 18.27 6.09
CA ASN A 74 -14.70 18.25 7.06
C ASN A 74 -16.08 18.54 6.45
N SER A 75 -16.16 19.29 5.35
CA SER A 75 -17.42 19.56 4.65
C SER A 75 -18.01 18.34 3.96
N LEU A 76 -17.23 17.28 3.74
CA LEU A 76 -17.62 16.07 3.02
C LEU A 76 -17.99 14.92 3.97
N ILE A 77 -17.49 14.97 5.21
CA ILE A 77 -17.73 13.95 6.24
C ILE A 77 -18.24 14.61 7.52
N HIS A 78 -19.53 14.46 7.80
CA HIS A 78 -20.21 15.12 8.91
C HIS A 78 -19.67 14.68 10.28
N ASN A 79 -18.85 15.51 10.92
CA ASN A 79 -18.43 15.42 12.34
C ASN A 79 -17.97 14.02 12.79
N ASN A 80 -17.31 13.26 11.93
CA ASN A 80 -16.65 12.02 12.34
C ASN A 80 -15.23 12.36 12.80
N PRO A 81 -14.80 12.00 14.02
CA PRO A 81 -13.42 12.24 14.46
C PRO A 81 -12.38 11.57 13.56
N ASP A 82 -12.75 10.48 12.89
CA ASP A 82 -11.90 9.79 11.94
C ASP A 82 -12.10 10.39 10.54
N HIS A 83 -11.26 11.36 10.20
CA HIS A 83 -11.33 12.06 8.91
C HIS A 83 -10.56 11.37 7.78
N HIS A 84 -9.96 10.21 8.05
CA HIS A 84 -9.04 9.58 7.13
C HIS A 84 -9.69 8.48 6.29
N LEU A 85 -9.19 8.30 5.08
CA LEU A 85 -9.57 7.20 4.18
C LEU A 85 -8.33 6.70 3.45
N LEU A 86 -8.19 5.38 3.32
CA LEU A 86 -7.09 4.80 2.55
C LEU A 86 -7.44 4.68 1.07
N VAL A 87 -6.53 5.15 0.23
CA VAL A 87 -6.60 5.03 -1.22
C VAL A 87 -5.51 4.07 -1.69
N PRO A 88 -5.83 2.91 -2.30
CA PRO A 88 -4.81 2.02 -2.84
C PRO A 88 -3.96 2.72 -3.89
N ILE A 89 -2.64 2.58 -3.83
CA ILE A 89 -1.71 3.37 -4.65
C ILE A 89 -1.99 3.28 -6.16
N GLY A 90 -2.30 2.09 -6.68
CA GLY A 90 -2.58 1.85 -8.10
C GLY A 90 -3.96 2.34 -8.57
N SER A 91 -4.82 2.78 -7.64
CA SER A 91 -6.11 3.39 -7.94
C SER A 91 -6.07 4.93 -8.04
N ALA A 92 -4.90 5.51 -7.77
CA ALA A 92 -4.60 6.93 -7.85
C ALA A 92 -3.62 7.23 -8.99
N ARG A 93 -3.54 8.50 -9.41
CA ARG A 93 -2.55 8.99 -10.39
C ARG A 93 -1.96 10.31 -9.93
N LEU A 94 -0.66 10.50 -10.14
CA LEU A 94 0.01 11.75 -9.81
C LEU A 94 -0.07 12.78 -10.94
N GLN A 95 -0.18 14.04 -10.56
CA GLN A 95 0.06 15.20 -11.41
C GLN A 95 1.07 16.11 -10.72
N ALA A 96 2.36 15.83 -10.93
CA ALA A 96 3.44 16.49 -10.21
C ALA A 96 3.56 18.00 -10.46
N ASP A 97 3.14 18.52 -11.62
CA ASP A 97 3.31 19.94 -11.92
C ASP A 97 2.38 20.84 -11.09
N GLY A 98 1.41 20.27 -10.37
CA GLY A 98 0.49 21.01 -9.51
C GLY A 98 0.30 20.40 -8.12
N ASP A 99 1.17 19.46 -7.71
CA ASP A 99 1.09 18.75 -6.43
C ASP A 99 -0.30 18.14 -6.17
N LYS A 100 -0.81 17.38 -7.15
CA LYS A 100 -2.14 16.76 -7.09
C LYS A 100 -2.10 15.26 -7.28
N VAL A 101 -3.03 14.59 -6.60
CA VAL A 101 -3.35 13.17 -6.75
C VAL A 101 -4.80 13.07 -7.24
N TYR A 102 -5.02 12.32 -8.32
CA TYR A 102 -6.35 12.06 -8.86
C TYR A 102 -6.79 10.63 -8.51
N VAL A 103 -8.02 10.48 -8.03
CA VAL A 103 -8.63 9.18 -7.72
C VAL A 103 -9.86 8.95 -8.58
N ASN A 104 -9.88 7.84 -9.35
CA ASN A 104 -10.94 7.61 -10.35
C ASN A 104 -12.19 6.92 -9.79
N HIS A 105 -12.11 6.34 -8.58
CA HIS A 105 -13.15 5.50 -7.99
C HIS A 105 -13.91 6.19 -6.84
N LEU A 106 -13.54 7.43 -6.55
CA LEU A 106 -14.08 8.26 -5.46
C LEU A 106 -14.48 9.62 -6.01
N ASP A 107 -15.61 10.12 -5.54
CA ASP A 107 -16.11 11.48 -5.72
C ASP A 107 -16.93 11.88 -4.49
N GLN A 108 -17.44 13.12 -4.45
CA GLN A 108 -18.21 13.59 -3.30
C GLN A 108 -19.50 12.80 -3.03
N MET A 109 -20.05 12.10 -4.03
CA MET A 109 -21.29 11.32 -3.88
C MET A 109 -21.06 9.89 -3.39
N THR A 110 -19.94 9.29 -3.81
CA THR A 110 -19.55 7.92 -3.49
C THR A 110 -18.75 7.84 -2.19
N LEU A 111 -17.99 8.89 -1.84
CA LEU A 111 -17.16 8.99 -0.64
C LEU A 111 -17.87 8.53 0.65
N PRO A 112 -19.13 8.92 0.96
CA PRO A 112 -19.80 8.49 2.19
C PRO A 112 -20.02 6.98 2.32
N ARG A 113 -19.80 6.19 1.26
CA ARG A 113 -19.94 4.73 1.24
C ARG A 113 -18.66 4.00 1.62
N TYR A 114 -17.53 4.69 1.62
CA TYR A 114 -16.23 4.10 1.90
C TYR A 114 -15.96 4.05 3.40
N PRO A 115 -15.27 3.00 3.88
CA PRO A 115 -14.91 2.91 5.28
C PRO A 115 -13.85 3.96 5.65
N LEU A 116 -14.10 4.67 6.75
CA LEU A 116 -13.12 5.58 7.32
C LEU A 116 -12.05 4.82 8.09
N TYR A 117 -10.84 5.33 8.01
CA TYR A 117 -9.65 4.78 8.62
C TYR A 117 -9.37 5.51 9.93
N GLY A 118 -9.32 4.77 11.04
CA GLY A 118 -9.07 5.35 12.37
C GLY A 118 -7.59 5.64 12.70
N GLY A 119 -6.69 5.49 11.72
CA GLY A 119 -5.24 5.60 11.93
C GLY A 119 -4.61 4.35 12.59
N GLY A 120 -3.28 4.37 12.72
CA GLY A 120 -2.51 3.29 13.35
C GLY A 120 -2.20 2.13 12.39
N ALA A 121 -2.13 0.90 12.89
CA ALA A 121 -1.91 -0.25 12.03
C ALA A 121 -3.18 -0.56 11.22
N VAL A 122 -3.04 -0.94 9.95
CA VAL A 122 -4.19 -1.26 9.11
C VAL A 122 -4.69 -2.67 9.43
N ALA A 123 -5.98 -2.77 9.76
CA ALA A 123 -6.62 -4.02 10.10
C ALA A 123 -7.02 -4.80 8.83
N PRO A 124 -6.82 -6.14 8.76
CA PRO A 124 -7.23 -6.96 7.62
C PRO A 124 -8.72 -6.82 7.24
N GLU A 125 -9.57 -6.59 8.23
CA GLU A 125 -11.01 -6.35 8.08
C GLU A 125 -11.26 -5.08 7.27
N TYR A 126 -10.52 -4.01 7.58
CA TYR A 126 -10.62 -2.73 6.90
C TYR A 126 -10.20 -2.85 5.43
N GLU A 127 -9.07 -3.52 5.16
CA GLU A 127 -8.59 -3.71 3.79
C GLU A 127 -9.60 -4.48 2.92
N ARG A 128 -10.19 -5.55 3.48
CA ARG A 128 -11.24 -6.31 2.80
C ARG A 128 -12.47 -5.45 2.53
N LEU A 129 -12.91 -4.69 3.53
CA LEU A 129 -14.07 -3.82 3.43
C LEU A 129 -13.86 -2.76 2.34
N LEU A 130 -12.71 -2.09 2.35
CA LEU A 130 -12.32 -1.11 1.35
C LEU A 130 -12.32 -1.72 -0.06
N ARG A 131 -11.67 -2.88 -0.23
CA ARG A 131 -11.62 -3.58 -1.53
C ARG A 131 -13.01 -3.98 -2.01
N GLU A 132 -13.87 -4.48 -1.13
CA GLU A 132 -15.24 -4.86 -1.49
C GLU A 132 -16.06 -3.64 -1.93
N THR A 133 -15.97 -2.52 -1.21
CA THR A 133 -16.60 -1.25 -1.62
C THR A 133 -16.10 -0.80 -2.99
N MET A 134 -14.80 -0.94 -3.29
CA MET A 134 -14.26 -0.56 -4.59
C MET A 134 -14.73 -1.47 -5.74
N ILE A 135 -14.88 -2.77 -5.48
CA ILE A 135 -15.36 -3.73 -6.50
C ILE A 135 -16.87 -3.58 -6.72
N ASN A 136 -17.63 -3.32 -5.66
CA ASN A 136 -19.09 -3.26 -5.67
C ASN A 136 -19.61 -1.97 -4.99
N PRO A 137 -19.43 -0.78 -5.58
CA PRO A 137 -19.76 0.50 -4.94
C PRO A 137 -21.25 0.70 -4.62
N ASP A 138 -22.13 -0.04 -5.31
CA ASP A 138 -23.58 0.00 -5.09
C ASP A 138 -24.04 -0.87 -3.91
N ARG A 139 -23.15 -1.69 -3.33
CA ARG A 139 -23.46 -2.60 -2.23
C ARG A 139 -22.88 -2.08 -0.93
N THR A 140 -23.67 -2.14 0.14
CA THR A 140 -23.14 -1.98 1.49
C THR A 140 -22.44 -3.30 1.88
N PRO A 141 -21.13 -3.31 2.10
CA PRO A 141 -20.45 -4.54 2.47
C PRO A 141 -20.83 -4.92 3.90
N VAL A 142 -20.89 -6.23 4.16
CA VAL A 142 -21.16 -6.79 5.50
C VAL A 142 -19.91 -7.51 5.99
N ALA A 143 -19.39 -7.08 7.13
CA ALA A 143 -18.24 -7.72 7.75
C ALA A 143 -18.60 -9.17 8.16
N ALA A 144 -18.00 -10.16 7.48
CA ALA A 144 -18.13 -11.56 7.83
C ALA A 144 -17.11 -11.96 8.91
N GLU A 145 -17.40 -12.94 9.78
CA GLU A 145 -16.48 -13.33 10.87
C GLU A 145 -15.07 -13.76 10.41
N GLN A 146 -14.94 -14.20 9.15
CA GLN A 146 -13.67 -14.59 8.52
C GLN A 146 -12.79 -13.38 8.13
N SER A 147 -13.29 -12.15 8.28
CA SER A 147 -12.60 -10.91 7.92
C SER A 147 -11.40 -10.58 8.80
N LYS A 148 -11.18 -11.32 9.89
CA LYS A 148 -10.03 -11.14 10.81
C LYS A 148 -8.80 -11.96 10.49
N THR A 149 -8.91 -12.85 9.52
CA THR A 149 -7.76 -13.65 9.08
C THR A 149 -6.69 -12.75 8.45
N PRO A 150 -5.38 -13.04 8.61
CA PRO A 150 -4.34 -12.26 7.96
C PRO A 150 -4.55 -12.14 6.44
N ILE A 151 -4.18 -10.98 5.87
CA ILE A 151 -4.20 -10.78 4.43
C ILE A 151 -3.08 -11.61 3.79
N GLN A 152 -3.44 -12.44 2.82
CA GLN A 152 -2.48 -13.18 2.00
C GLN A 152 -1.95 -12.28 0.87
N SER A 153 -0.73 -12.54 0.40
CA SER A 153 -0.07 -11.70 -0.61
C SER A 153 -0.83 -11.52 -1.92
N GLU A 154 -1.61 -12.52 -2.31
CA GLU A 154 -2.44 -12.53 -3.51
C GLU A 154 -3.46 -11.40 -3.52
N PHE A 155 -3.86 -10.92 -2.33
CA PHE A 155 -4.69 -9.72 -2.19
C PHE A 155 -4.05 -8.50 -2.87
N TYR A 156 -2.72 -8.34 -2.74
CA TYR A 156 -1.97 -7.22 -3.28
C TYR A 156 -1.53 -7.41 -4.74
N ASN A 157 -1.83 -8.54 -5.37
CA ASN A 157 -1.59 -8.75 -6.80
C ASN A 157 -2.63 -8.05 -7.68
N HIS A 158 -3.65 -7.43 -7.06
CA HIS A 158 -4.67 -6.67 -7.76
C HIS A 158 -4.12 -5.36 -8.33
N GLU A 159 -4.69 -4.90 -9.44
CA GLU A 159 -4.28 -3.64 -10.09
C GLU A 159 -4.41 -2.39 -9.21
N TYR A 160 -5.19 -2.46 -8.13
CA TYR A 160 -5.32 -1.38 -7.15
C TYR A 160 -4.02 -1.12 -6.39
N PHE A 161 -3.07 -2.05 -6.44
CA PHE A 161 -1.76 -1.96 -5.80
C PHE A 161 -0.60 -1.87 -6.79
N ASP A 162 -0.90 -1.72 -8.08
CA ASP A 162 0.11 -1.52 -9.13
C ASP A 162 0.61 -0.06 -9.10
N GLU A 163 1.74 0.15 -8.42
CA GLU A 163 2.38 1.47 -8.28
C GLU A 163 2.78 2.11 -9.61
N GLN A 164 2.96 1.33 -10.68
CA GLN A 164 3.27 1.89 -11.99
C GLN A 164 2.12 2.76 -12.50
N LYS A 165 0.86 2.44 -12.12
CA LYS A 165 -0.31 3.26 -12.47
C LYS A 165 -0.30 4.62 -11.76
N PHE A 166 0.32 4.67 -10.59
CA PHE A 166 0.49 5.91 -9.84
C PHE A 166 1.55 6.80 -10.48
N TYR A 167 2.71 6.23 -10.80
CA TYR A 167 3.89 6.98 -11.28
C TYR A 167 3.93 7.24 -12.80
N ASN A 168 3.27 6.42 -13.62
CA ASN A 168 3.30 6.60 -15.07
C ASN A 168 2.36 7.73 -15.53
N ARG A 169 2.95 8.78 -16.10
CA ARG A 169 2.25 9.83 -16.83
C ARG A 169 1.82 9.34 -18.22
N PRO A 170 0.54 9.37 -18.60
CA PRO A 170 0.16 9.21 -20.00
C PRO A 170 0.53 10.48 -20.77
N GLY A 171 1.55 10.38 -21.65
CA GLY A 171 1.89 11.44 -22.61
C GLY A 171 3.26 12.11 -22.45
N SER A 172 4.04 11.81 -21.41
CA SER A 172 5.47 12.16 -21.40
C SER A 172 6.21 11.20 -22.33
N GLY A 173 6.60 11.67 -23.51
CA GLY A 173 7.48 10.96 -24.47
C GLY A 173 8.89 10.66 -23.94
N VAL A 174 9.10 10.79 -22.63
CA VAL A 174 10.16 10.10 -21.91
C VAL A 174 9.69 8.66 -21.76
N THR A 175 10.03 7.81 -22.71
CA THR A 175 10.11 6.38 -22.44
C THR A 175 11.10 6.24 -21.29
N ASN A 176 10.62 6.05 -20.07
CA ASN A 176 11.48 5.59 -19.00
C ASN A 176 11.88 4.18 -19.44
N PRO A 177 13.13 3.92 -19.88
CA PRO A 177 13.45 2.66 -20.58
C PRO A 177 13.36 1.43 -19.67
N ASN A 178 13.14 1.63 -18.37
CA ASN A 178 13.05 0.57 -17.38
C ASN A 178 11.80 0.74 -16.48
N PRO A 179 10.75 -0.06 -16.68
CA PRO A 179 9.63 -0.17 -15.74
C PRO A 179 9.92 -1.10 -14.55
N VAL A 180 11.19 -1.36 -14.23
CA VAL A 180 11.57 -2.44 -13.30
C VAL A 180 12.54 -1.90 -12.24
N HIS A 181 12.05 -1.86 -10.99
CA HIS A 181 12.78 -1.68 -9.73
C HIS A 181 13.51 -0.34 -9.49
N HIS A 182 12.88 0.54 -8.70
CA HIS A 182 13.58 1.59 -7.93
C HIS A 182 13.39 1.45 -6.41
N ASP A 183 13.20 0.22 -5.93
CA ASP A 183 13.53 -0.13 -4.54
C ASP A 183 14.81 -0.95 -4.63
N LEU A 184 15.98 -0.34 -4.40
CA LEU A 184 17.34 -0.94 -4.36
C LEU A 184 17.35 -2.42 -4.77
N ASP A 185 17.77 -2.68 -6.02
CA ASP A 185 17.89 -3.99 -6.67
C ASP A 185 17.65 -5.13 -5.70
N THR A 186 16.49 -5.81 -5.80
CA THR A 186 16.02 -6.77 -4.78
C THR A 186 17.12 -7.70 -4.27
N ILE A 187 18.09 -8.06 -5.11
CA ILE A 187 19.30 -8.82 -4.76
C ILE A 187 20.24 -8.05 -3.81
N GLU A 188 20.59 -6.80 -4.08
CA GLU A 188 21.45 -5.97 -3.21
C GLU A 188 20.82 -5.76 -1.82
N ARG A 189 19.50 -5.61 -1.76
CA ARG A 189 18.78 -5.54 -0.48
C ARG A 189 18.83 -6.86 0.29
N LEU A 190 18.58 -7.98 -0.39
CA LEU A 190 18.69 -9.31 0.21
C LEU A 190 20.10 -9.57 0.75
N ILE A 191 21.15 -9.08 0.07
CA ILE A 191 22.54 -9.19 0.52
C ILE A 191 22.76 -8.44 1.84
N ARG A 192 22.28 -7.19 1.94
CA ARG A 192 22.41 -6.39 3.19
C ARG A 192 21.65 -7.01 4.36
N MET A 193 20.48 -7.59 4.11
CA MET A 193 19.67 -8.26 5.13
C MET A 193 20.33 -9.56 5.63
N ARG A 194 21.06 -10.26 4.76
CA ARG A 194 21.89 -11.37 5.21
C ARG A 194 23.08 -10.89 6.05
N GLU A 195 23.77 -9.84 5.59
CA GLU A 195 24.97 -9.31 6.25
C GLU A 195 24.70 -8.73 7.65
N ASN A 196 23.52 -8.15 7.87
CA ASN A 196 23.12 -7.64 9.18
C ASN A 196 22.43 -8.70 10.08
N GLY A 197 22.33 -9.95 9.60
CA GLY A 197 21.74 -11.08 10.33
C GLY A 197 20.20 -11.08 10.42
N SER A 198 19.53 -10.19 9.70
CA SER A 198 18.05 -10.16 9.63
C SER A 198 17.45 -11.19 8.65
N LEU A 199 18.30 -11.89 7.90
CA LEU A 199 17.93 -12.93 6.95
C LEU A 199 18.93 -14.09 7.02
N THR A 200 18.43 -15.31 7.17
CA THR A 200 19.27 -16.51 7.10
C THR A 200 19.71 -16.78 5.66
N GLU A 201 20.78 -17.57 5.49
CA GLU A 201 21.25 -17.95 4.15
C GLU A 201 20.19 -18.74 3.37
N GLU A 202 19.37 -19.56 4.04
CA GLU A 202 18.28 -20.31 3.41
C GLU A 202 17.17 -19.38 2.88
N GLU A 203 16.75 -18.41 3.68
CA GLU A 203 15.75 -17.41 3.29
C GLU A 203 16.26 -16.50 2.16
N PHE A 204 17.55 -16.13 2.20
CA PHE A 204 18.22 -15.41 1.12
C PHE A 204 18.13 -16.16 -0.21
N GLN A 205 18.41 -17.48 -0.22
CA GLN A 205 18.38 -18.28 -1.45
C GLN A 205 16.96 -18.50 -1.99
N ILE A 206 15.94 -18.54 -1.13
CA ILE A 206 14.53 -18.63 -1.55
C ILE A 206 14.09 -17.31 -2.20
N LEU A 207 14.36 -16.19 -1.53
CA LEU A 207 13.95 -14.87 -2.01
C LEU A 207 14.72 -14.45 -3.26
N LYS A 208 16.01 -14.81 -3.36
CA LYS A 208 16.83 -14.57 -4.55
C LYS A 208 16.31 -15.34 -5.77
N ARG A 209 15.92 -16.61 -5.63
CA ARG A 209 15.34 -17.41 -6.74
C ARG A 209 14.05 -16.78 -7.26
N ARG A 210 13.16 -16.35 -6.35
CA ARG A 210 11.93 -15.64 -6.68
C ARG A 210 12.19 -14.29 -7.37
N ALA A 211 13.19 -13.53 -6.93
CA ALA A 211 13.55 -12.26 -7.53
C ALA A 211 14.13 -12.38 -8.96
N ILE A 212 14.71 -13.54 -9.31
CA ILE A 212 15.30 -13.81 -10.63
C ILE A 212 14.29 -14.50 -11.58
N GLY A 213 13.10 -14.86 -11.09
CA GLY A 213 12.07 -15.51 -11.91
C GLY A 213 12.41 -16.93 -12.34
N MET A 214 13.18 -17.67 -11.53
CA MET A 214 13.54 -19.08 -11.74
C MET A 214 12.96 -20.00 -10.68
#